data_AF-A0A4R9PEC7-F1
#
_entry.id   AF-A0A4R9PEC7-F1
#
_cell.length_a   1.000
_cell.length_b   1.000
_cell.length_c   1.000
_cell.angle_alpha   90.00
_cell.angle_beta   90.00
_cell.angle_gamma   90.00
#
_symmetry.space_group_name_H-M   'P 1'
#
loop_
_entity.id
_entity.type
_entity.pdbx_description
1 polymer ?
#
loop_
_entity_poly.entity_id
_entity_poly.type
_entity_poly.pdbx_seq_one_letter_code
_entity_poly.pdbx_strand_id
1 'polypeptide(L)' 'VLVEASPVDRIWGIGLAADDEKAANPLLWRGENLLGFALMQARDRLRGKAA' A
#
# COMPACT_ATOMS: atom_id res chain seq x y z
N VAL A 1 -5.95 3.53 -3.10
CA VAL A 1 -4.62 2.88 -3.22
C VAL A 1 -4.72 1.49 -2.60
N LEU A 2 -4.08 0.48 -3.19
CA LEU A 2 -3.97 -0.85 -2.55
C LEU A 2 -2.90 -0.79 -1.46
N VAL A 3 -3.10 -1.53 -0.37
CA VAL A 3 -2.17 -1.57 0.77
C VAL A 3 -1.98 -2.97 1.29
N GLU A 4 -0.77 -3.26 1.79
CA GLU A 4 -0.50 -4.40 2.67
C GLU A 4 -0.48 -3.89 4.11
N ALA A 5 -1.28 -4.54 4.98
CA ALA A 5 -1.54 -4.09 6.35
C ALA A 5 -0.92 -5.04 7.38
N SER A 6 0.41 -5.00 7.45
CA SER A 6 1.19 -5.66 8.48
C SER A 6 1.82 -4.65 9.45
N PRO A 7 1.72 -4.86 10.78
CA PRO A 7 2.36 -3.99 11.78
C PRO A 7 3.89 -4.12 11.80
N VAL A 8 4.43 -5.19 11.23
CA VAL A 8 5.88 -5.47 11.21
C VAL A 8 6.55 -5.06 9.88
N ASP A 9 5.78 -4.87 8.82
CA ASP A 9 6.31 -4.44 7.53
C ASP A 9 6.09 -2.94 7.31
N ARG A 10 7.19 -2.20 7.29
CA ARG A 10 7.21 -0.75 7.07
C ARG A 10 7.79 -0.35 5.71
N ILE A 11 8.26 -1.30 4.91
CA ILE A 11 8.84 -1.02 3.59
C ILE A 11 7.81 -1.40 2.52
N TRP A 12 7.35 -2.64 2.54
CA TRP A 12 6.35 -3.11 1.58
C TRP A 12 4.92 -2.83 2.05
N GLY A 13 4.70 -2.81 3.38
CA GLY A 13 3.42 -2.53 4.02
C GLY A 13 3.28 -1.13 4.62
N ILE A 14 2.12 -0.86 5.23
CA ILE A 14 1.78 0.42 5.89
C ILE A 14 2.22 0.50 7.36
N GLY A 15 2.80 -0.57 7.93
CA GLY A 15 3.24 -0.60 9.32
C GLY A 15 2.11 -0.55 10.36
N LEU A 16 0.90 -0.95 9.97
CA LEU A 16 -0.31 -0.99 10.80
C LEU A 16 -1.07 -2.28 10.50
N ALA A 17 -1.75 -2.82 11.50
CA ALA A 17 -2.66 -3.95 11.31
C ALA A 17 -3.91 -3.50 10.53
N ALA A 18 -4.57 -4.44 9.86
CA ALA A 18 -5.74 -4.15 9.03
C ALA A 18 -6.94 -3.58 9.80
N ASP A 19 -7.04 -3.88 11.10
CA ASP A 19 -8.08 -3.44 12.02
C ASP A 19 -7.72 -2.17 12.82
N ASP A 20 -6.51 -1.63 12.66
CA ASP A 20 -6.15 -0.34 13.24
C ASP A 20 -6.88 0.79 12.48
N GLU A 21 -7.65 1.62 13.19
CA GLU A 21 -8.40 2.74 12.62
C GLU A 21 -7.52 3.69 11.78
N LYS A 22 -6.23 3.79 12.11
CA LYS A 22 -5.26 4.63 11.39
C LYS A 22 -4.92 4.07 10.00
N ALA A 23 -5.16 2.79 9.74
CA ALA A 23 -4.90 2.17 8.44
C ALA A 23 -5.70 2.84 7.31
N ALA A 24 -6.87 3.42 7.63
CA ALA A 24 -7.70 4.15 6.68
C ALA A 24 -7.16 5.54 6.30
N ASN A 25 -6.18 6.07 7.04
CA ASN A 25 -5.61 7.40 6.80
C ASN A 25 -4.13 7.30 6.40
N PRO A 26 -3.78 7.53 5.12
CA PRO A 26 -2.40 7.49 4.64
C PRO A 26 -1.42 8.40 5.38
N LEU A 27 -1.90 9.51 5.95
CA LEU A 27 -1.08 10.44 6.73
C LEU A 27 -0.64 9.86 8.09
N LEU A 28 -1.27 8.76 8.52
CA LEU A 28 -0.98 8.08 9.78
C LEU A 28 -0.24 6.76 9.58
N TRP A 29 0.05 6.38 8.34
CA TRP A 29 0.83 5.17 8.05
C TRP A 29 2.24 5.31 8.58
N ARG A 30 2.81 4.17 8.95
CA ARG A 30 4.17 4.05 9.51
C ARG A 30 5.11 3.33 8.56
N GLY A 31 4.66 3.04 7.35
CA GLY A 31 5.40 2.35 6.31
C GLY A 31 5.10 2.90 4.92
N GLU A 32 5.96 2.53 3.97
CA GLU A 32 6.05 3.11 2.63
C GLU A 32 5.03 2.55 1.64
N ASN A 33 4.41 1.40 1.93
CA ASN A 33 3.46 0.72 1.04
C ASN A 33 4.00 0.48 -0.40
N LEU A 34 5.28 0.12 -0.55
CA LEU A 34 5.89 -0.08 -1.86
C LEU A 34 5.20 -1.20 -2.67
N LEU A 35 4.67 -2.22 -2.00
CA LEU A 35 3.93 -3.31 -2.65
C LEU A 35 2.64 -2.78 -3.29
N GLY A 36 1.88 -1.96 -2.56
CA GLY A 36 0.65 -1.34 -3.05
C GLY A 36 0.89 -0.50 -4.32
N PHE A 37 1.96 0.29 -4.33
CA PHE A 37 2.35 1.08 -5.50
C PHE A 37 2.79 0.21 -6.69
N ALA A 38 3.59 -0.83 -6.45
CA ALA A 38 4.01 -1.76 -7.49
C ALA A 38 2.81 -2.49 -8.13
N LEU A 39 1.86 -2.95 -7.32
CA LEU A 39 0.65 -3.62 -7.81
C LEU A 39 -0.24 -2.69 -8.64
N MET A 40 -0.38 -1.42 -8.25
CA MET A 40 -1.13 -0.45 -9.04
C MET A 40 -0.46 -0.17 -10.39
N GLN A 41 0.87 -0.03 -10.42
CA GLN A 41 1.64 0.13 -11.66
C GLN A 41 1.48 -1.10 -12.57
N ALA A 42 1.62 -2.32 -12.03
CA ALA A 42 1.41 -3.55 -12.77
C ALA A 42 -0.02 -3.64 -13.34
N ARG A 43 -1.03 -3.28 -12.55
CA ARG A 43 -2.43 -3.23 -12.99
C ARG A 43 -2.63 -2.24 -14.14
N ASP A 44 -2.02 -1.05 -14.08
CA ASP A 44 -2.16 -0.05 -15.13
C ASP A 44 -1.46 -0.49 -16.42
N ARG A 45 -0.29 -1.15 -16.32
CA ARG A 45 0.40 -1.81 -17.43
C ARG A 45 -0.50 -2.86 -18.11
N LEU A 46 -1.10 -3.74 -17.33
CA LEU A 46 -2.00 -4.79 -17.83
C LEU A 46 -3.28 -4.24 -18.47
N ARG A 47 -3.73 -3.05 -18.06
CA ARG A 47 -4.90 -2.37 -18.65
C ARG A 47 -4.57 -1.52 -19.86
N GLY A 48 -3.32 -1.51 -20.33
CA GLY A 48 -2.88 -0.67 -21.45
C GLY A 48 -2.93 0.83 -21.15
N LYS A 49 -2.86 1.22 -19.87
CA LYS A 49 -2.90 2.62 -19.42
C LYS A 49 -1.51 3.22 -19.18
N ALA A 50 -0.46 2.42 -19.36
CA ALA A 50 0.91 2.92 -19.29
C ALA A 50 1.19 3.75 -20.56
N ALA A 51 1.66 5.00 -20.37
CA ALA A 51 2.18 5.84 -21.45
C ALA A 51 3.36 5.17 -22.17
#